data_AF-A0A2V5Y790-F1
#
_entry.id   AF-A0A2V5Y790-F1
#
_cell.length_a   1.000
_cell.length_b   1.000
_cell.length_c   1.000
_cell.angle_alpha   90.00
_cell.angle_beta   90.00
_cell.angle_gamma   90.00
#
_symmetry.space_group_name_H-M   'P 1'
#
loop_
_entity.id
_entity.type
_entity.pdbx_description
1 polymer ?
#
loop_
_entity_poly.entity_id
_entity_poly.type
_entity_poly.pdbx_seq_one_letter_code
_entity_poly.pdbx_strand_id
1 'polypeptide(L)'
;MVIGLDCAAPELLFDRWLDDLPNLKSLCRNGLYGPLRSCDPPITVPAWSVMMSSKSPGSLGVYGFRNRADYSYDRYAIANSLAIKEDRVWDILSRNGKRSIVIGVPGTYPPQPVNGFLIGDFLTPDTSCNYTYPPELKDEIARVVGEYIVDVRDFRSGNKTKILADIYEMTRKRFQVARHLLAKEEWDFFMMVEMGVDRIHHAFWDDMDPAHRLFKPGNPFENAIHDYYEEVDREIGTLLAFADDTTAVLVVSDHGAKRMDGGICVNEWLITNGYLSLAETPTSPLPLSKAKVDWTRTRAWGEGGYYARVFLNVAGREPKGTIAPDDYEKVREELAAGLKTIPGENGQEIGTKVFRPEELYKQVRGVPPDLIVYFGDLYWRSVGTVGGGEIQTFKNDTGPDGANHAENGI
;
A
#
# COMPACT_ATOMS: atom_id res chain seq x y z
N MET A 1 -14.62 -2.73 -18.06
CA MET A 1 -14.84 -2.14 -16.73
C MET A 1 -13.91 -2.81 -15.73
N VAL A 2 -13.15 -2.05 -14.94
CA VAL A 2 -12.26 -2.56 -13.89
C VAL A 2 -12.64 -1.91 -12.56
N ILE A 3 -12.93 -2.72 -11.54
CA ILE A 3 -13.21 -2.25 -10.20
C ILE A 3 -12.12 -2.81 -9.29
N GLY A 4 -11.25 -1.91 -8.82
CA GLY A 4 -10.20 -2.23 -7.88
C GLY A 4 -10.71 -2.15 -6.46
N LEU A 5 -10.48 -3.20 -5.67
CA LEU A 5 -10.69 -3.21 -4.24
C LEU A 5 -9.32 -3.18 -3.59
N ASP A 6 -8.90 -2.03 -3.05
CA ASP A 6 -7.57 -1.90 -2.46
C ASP A 6 -7.45 -2.83 -1.25
N CYS A 7 -6.41 -3.67 -1.20
CA CYS A 7 -6.14 -4.54 -0.04
C CYS A 7 -7.19 -5.65 0.21
N ALA A 8 -7.92 -6.13 -0.79
CA ALA A 8 -8.96 -7.15 -0.62
C ALA A 8 -8.36 -8.54 -0.34
N ALA A 9 -8.68 -9.12 0.82
CA ALA A 9 -8.15 -10.40 1.24
C ALA A 9 -8.96 -11.56 0.62
N PRO A 10 -8.34 -12.45 -0.17
CA PRO A 10 -9.05 -13.53 -0.85
C PRO A 10 -9.71 -14.51 0.12
N GLU A 11 -9.11 -14.75 1.30
CA GLU A 11 -9.67 -15.66 2.31
C GLU A 11 -10.95 -15.10 2.92
N LEU A 12 -11.08 -13.78 3.04
CA LEU A 12 -12.31 -13.14 3.51
C LEU A 12 -13.39 -13.20 2.43
N LEU A 13 -13.05 -12.78 1.21
CA LEU A 13 -14.01 -12.66 0.12
C LEU A 13 -14.47 -14.03 -0.39
N PHE A 14 -13.55 -14.91 -0.78
CA PHE A 14 -13.88 -16.18 -1.43
C PHE A 14 -14.30 -17.27 -0.45
N ASP A 15 -13.58 -17.39 0.68
CA ASP A 15 -13.77 -18.53 1.57
C ASP A 15 -14.80 -18.28 2.67
N ARG A 16 -14.93 -17.03 3.15
CA ARG A 16 -15.81 -16.70 4.28
C ARG A 16 -17.13 -16.04 3.87
N TRP A 17 -17.10 -15.12 2.92
CA TRP A 17 -18.22 -14.18 2.73
C TRP A 17 -18.86 -14.22 1.35
N LEU A 18 -18.35 -15.01 0.40
CA LEU A 18 -18.87 -15.02 -0.97
C LEU A 18 -20.39 -15.23 -1.04
N ASP A 19 -20.96 -16.03 -0.13
CA ASP A 19 -22.39 -16.29 -0.08
C ASP A 19 -23.25 -15.05 0.27
N ASP A 20 -22.67 -14.07 0.96
CA ASP A 20 -23.30 -12.81 1.37
C ASP A 20 -23.06 -11.67 0.35
N LEU A 21 -22.24 -11.92 -0.68
CA LEU A 21 -21.82 -10.93 -1.67
C LEU A 21 -22.46 -11.26 -3.05
N PRO A 22 -23.76 -11.04 -3.24
CA PRO A 22 -24.50 -11.55 -4.41
C PRO A 22 -23.95 -11.07 -5.77
N ASN A 23 -23.44 -9.84 -5.87
CA ASN A 23 -22.93 -9.31 -7.13
C ASN A 23 -21.57 -9.93 -7.48
N LEU A 24 -20.64 -9.98 -6.53
CA LEU A 24 -19.34 -10.65 -6.66
C LEU A 24 -19.50 -12.16 -6.87
N LYS A 25 -20.42 -12.81 -6.15
CA LYS A 25 -20.79 -14.21 -6.36
C LYS A 25 -21.31 -14.46 -7.76
N SER A 26 -22.13 -13.55 -8.29
CA SER A 26 -22.60 -13.63 -9.68
C SER A 26 -21.44 -13.55 -10.67
N LEU A 27 -20.49 -12.62 -10.48
CA LEU A 27 -19.29 -12.52 -11.31
C LEU A 27 -18.44 -13.79 -11.24
N CYS A 28 -18.21 -14.34 -10.05
CA CYS A 28 -17.46 -15.59 -9.87
C CYS A 28 -18.14 -16.78 -10.57
N ARG A 29 -19.47 -16.87 -10.52
CA ARG A 29 -20.23 -17.95 -11.18
C ARG A 29 -20.20 -17.86 -12.71
N ASN A 30 -20.04 -16.66 -13.26
CA ASN A 30 -20.10 -16.40 -14.70
C ASN A 30 -18.72 -16.09 -15.31
N GLY A 31 -17.64 -16.23 -14.53
CA GLY A 31 -16.28 -15.86 -14.93
C GLY A 31 -15.21 -16.74 -14.30
N LEU A 32 -13.97 -16.25 -14.35
CA LEU A 32 -12.84 -16.85 -13.66
C LEU A 32 -12.56 -16.04 -12.38
N TYR A 33 -12.23 -16.73 -11.29
CA TYR A 33 -11.89 -16.10 -10.03
C TYR A 33 -10.84 -16.92 -9.29
N GLY A 34 -10.11 -16.28 -8.38
CA GLY A 34 -9.18 -16.93 -7.48
C GLY A 34 -8.14 -15.94 -6.94
N PRO A 35 -7.29 -16.37 -6.00
CA PRO A 35 -6.23 -15.52 -5.48
C PRO A 35 -5.25 -15.09 -6.58
N LEU A 36 -4.89 -13.81 -6.59
CA LEU A 36 -3.90 -13.24 -7.51
C LEU A 36 -2.68 -12.73 -6.74
N ARG A 37 -1.49 -13.22 -7.11
CA ARG A 37 -0.22 -12.79 -6.49
C ARG A 37 0.11 -11.35 -6.92
N SER A 38 0.31 -10.48 -5.94
CA SER A 38 0.78 -9.10 -6.10
C SER A 38 2.24 -9.03 -6.57
N CYS A 39 2.73 -7.82 -6.83
CA CYS A 39 4.16 -7.58 -6.96
C CYS A 39 4.87 -7.66 -5.60
N ASP A 40 6.20 -7.75 -5.63
CA ASP A 40 7.04 -7.61 -4.43
C ASP A 40 7.65 -6.21 -4.40
N PRO A 41 7.51 -5.42 -3.31
CA PRO A 41 6.62 -5.64 -2.17
C PRO A 41 5.14 -5.42 -2.50
N PRO A 42 4.22 -6.15 -1.82
CA PRO A 42 2.78 -6.01 -2.02
C PRO A 42 2.28 -4.73 -1.35
N ILE A 43 2.38 -3.60 -2.04
CA ILE A 43 1.93 -2.31 -1.52
C ILE A 43 1.29 -1.43 -2.59
N THR A 44 0.20 -0.76 -2.19
CA THR A 44 -0.70 0.07 -2.99
C THR A 44 -0.10 0.74 -4.23
N VAL A 45 0.77 1.75 -4.04
CA VAL A 45 1.27 2.56 -5.16
C VAL A 45 2.02 1.75 -6.22
N PRO A 46 3.08 0.96 -5.89
CA PRO A 46 3.74 0.13 -6.89
C PRO A 46 2.81 -0.95 -7.43
N ALA A 47 1.97 -1.60 -6.62
CA ALA A 47 1.14 -2.70 -7.08
C ALA A 47 0.11 -2.27 -8.15
N TRP A 48 -0.63 -1.17 -7.93
CA TRP A 48 -1.51 -0.62 -8.97
C TRP A 48 -0.75 -0.13 -10.20
N SER A 49 0.41 0.49 -10.01
CA SER A 49 1.25 0.95 -11.13
C SER A 49 1.78 -0.24 -11.96
N VAL A 50 2.16 -1.34 -11.31
CA VAL A 50 2.58 -2.60 -11.94
C VAL A 50 1.43 -3.17 -12.77
N MET A 51 0.25 -3.30 -12.16
CA MET A 51 -0.93 -3.85 -12.81
C MET A 51 -1.29 -3.05 -14.08
N MET A 52 -1.19 -1.72 -14.01
CA MET A 52 -1.60 -0.84 -15.11
C MET A 52 -0.53 -0.60 -16.18
N SER A 53 0.74 -0.93 -15.92
CA SER A 53 1.85 -0.72 -16.88
C SER A 53 2.49 -2.02 -17.39
N SER A 54 2.16 -3.16 -16.77
CA SER A 54 2.83 -4.45 -17.01
C SER A 54 4.35 -4.41 -16.73
N LYS A 55 4.77 -3.56 -15.79
CA LYS A 55 6.18 -3.39 -15.39
C LYS A 55 6.37 -3.84 -13.96
N SER A 56 7.54 -4.38 -13.64
CA SER A 56 7.92 -4.69 -12.26
C SER A 56 8.21 -3.41 -11.45
N PRO A 57 8.13 -3.46 -10.11
CA PRO A 57 8.58 -2.37 -9.25
C PRO A 57 10.00 -1.88 -9.57
N GLY A 58 10.92 -2.82 -9.84
CA GLY A 58 12.28 -2.50 -10.27
C GLY A 58 12.38 -1.80 -11.64
N SER A 59 11.53 -2.17 -12.60
CA SER A 59 11.44 -1.47 -13.89
C SER A 59 10.88 -0.05 -13.76
N LEU A 60 9.97 0.15 -12.81
CA LEU A 60 9.41 1.47 -12.49
C LEU A 60 10.36 2.32 -11.64
N GLY A 61 11.33 1.69 -10.93
CA GLY A 61 12.17 2.35 -9.94
C GLY A 61 11.39 2.78 -8.69
N VAL A 62 10.27 2.10 -8.41
CA VAL A 62 9.36 2.39 -7.30
C VAL A 62 9.30 1.17 -6.40
N TYR A 63 9.94 1.24 -5.24
CA TYR A 63 10.08 0.13 -4.29
C TYR A 63 9.24 0.37 -3.02
N GLY A 64 8.20 1.21 -3.12
CA GLY A 64 7.36 1.64 -2.00
C GLY A 64 6.84 3.06 -2.17
N PHE A 65 6.14 3.56 -1.15
CA PHE A 65 5.52 4.88 -1.16
C PHE A 65 6.53 6.04 -1.21
N ARG A 66 7.58 5.97 -0.39
CA ARG A 66 8.72 6.92 -0.39
C ARG A 66 9.97 6.20 -0.85
N ASN A 67 10.70 6.73 -1.81
CA ASN A 67 11.91 6.11 -2.36
C ASN A 67 13.09 7.06 -2.23
N ARG A 68 14.31 6.54 -2.10
CA ARG A 68 15.52 7.39 -2.13
C ARG A 68 15.61 8.06 -3.50
N ALA A 69 15.78 9.38 -3.51
CA ALA A 69 15.90 10.16 -4.74
C ALA A 69 17.32 10.09 -5.31
N ASP A 70 18.31 9.91 -4.42
CA ASP A 70 19.73 9.76 -4.73
C ASP A 70 20.42 8.99 -3.58
N TYR A 71 21.75 8.88 -3.62
CA TYR A 71 22.52 8.20 -2.59
C TYR A 71 22.81 9.04 -1.33
N SER A 72 22.18 10.22 -1.17
CA SER A 72 22.18 10.93 0.12
C SER A 72 21.34 10.18 1.17
N TYR A 73 21.39 10.66 2.41
CA TYR A 73 20.73 10.00 3.56
C TYR A 73 19.30 10.48 3.78
N ASP A 74 18.95 11.70 3.35
CA ASP A 74 17.73 12.40 3.72
C ASP A 74 16.80 12.73 2.54
N ARG A 75 17.28 12.61 1.29
CA ARG A 75 16.46 12.92 0.12
C ARG A 75 15.58 11.74 -0.30
N TYR A 76 14.32 11.81 0.08
CA TYR A 76 13.26 10.90 -0.35
C TYR A 76 12.26 11.59 -1.28
N ALA A 77 11.77 10.86 -2.28
CA ALA A 77 10.68 11.26 -3.15
C ALA A 77 9.44 10.38 -2.92
N ILE A 78 8.26 10.98 -2.99
CA ILE A 78 6.99 10.25 -3.00
C ILE A 78 6.77 9.70 -4.42
N ALA A 79 6.41 8.43 -4.52
CA ALA A 79 6.04 7.79 -5.79
C ALA A 79 4.65 8.24 -6.24
N ASN A 80 4.54 9.45 -6.75
CA ASN A 80 3.32 9.99 -7.33
C ASN A 80 3.26 9.72 -8.85
N SER A 81 2.25 10.23 -9.54
CA SER A 81 2.06 10.00 -10.99
C SER A 81 3.26 10.41 -11.84
N LEU A 82 4.02 11.42 -11.41
CA LEU A 82 5.19 11.91 -12.12
C LEU A 82 6.39 10.96 -12.02
N ALA A 83 6.41 10.06 -11.02
CA ALA A 83 7.44 9.04 -10.90
C ALA A 83 7.26 7.91 -11.92
N ILE A 84 6.04 7.69 -12.40
CA ILE A 84 5.72 6.64 -13.36
C ILE A 84 5.97 7.15 -14.78
N LYS A 85 7.00 6.61 -15.45
CA LYS A 85 7.42 7.02 -16.80
C LYS A 85 6.96 6.08 -17.91
N GLU A 86 6.39 4.95 -17.53
CA GLU A 86 5.91 3.92 -18.45
C GLU A 86 4.43 4.16 -18.73
N ASP A 87 4.00 3.90 -19.96
CA ASP A 87 2.59 4.05 -20.33
C ASP A 87 1.73 3.09 -19.49
N ARG A 88 0.60 3.62 -19.00
CA ARG A 88 -0.46 2.83 -18.38
C ARG A 88 -1.55 2.53 -19.40
N VAL A 89 -2.45 1.61 -19.06
CA VAL A 89 -3.56 1.18 -19.94
C VAL A 89 -4.30 2.38 -20.54
N TRP A 90 -4.70 3.36 -19.73
CA TRP A 90 -5.43 4.54 -20.22
C TRP A 90 -4.59 5.50 -21.06
N ASP A 91 -3.27 5.53 -20.90
CA ASP A 91 -2.36 6.33 -21.73
C ASP A 91 -2.34 5.75 -23.16
N ILE A 92 -2.23 4.42 -23.25
CA ILE A 92 -2.27 3.68 -24.53
C ILE A 92 -3.63 3.87 -25.20
N LEU A 93 -4.72 3.70 -24.46
CA LEU A 93 -6.09 3.88 -24.96
C LEU A 93 -6.33 5.30 -25.48
N SER A 94 -5.91 6.32 -24.72
CA SER A 94 -6.07 7.72 -25.11
C SER A 94 -5.39 8.03 -26.44
N ARG A 95 -4.16 7.53 -26.67
CA ARG A 95 -3.46 7.71 -27.95
C ARG A 95 -4.14 7.02 -29.13
N ASN A 96 -4.97 6.01 -28.86
CA ASN A 96 -5.77 5.30 -29.86
C ASN A 96 -7.21 5.86 -29.96
N GLY A 97 -7.46 7.06 -29.42
CA GLY A 97 -8.76 7.73 -29.50
C GLY A 97 -9.84 7.10 -28.62
N LYS A 98 -9.47 6.21 -27.70
CA LYS A 98 -10.40 5.52 -26.79
C LYS A 98 -10.68 6.36 -25.55
N ARG A 99 -11.92 6.38 -25.10
CA ARG A 99 -12.37 7.20 -23.96
C ARG A 99 -12.24 6.44 -22.65
N SER A 100 -11.57 7.05 -21.67
CA SER A 100 -11.31 6.45 -20.36
C SER A 100 -11.91 7.29 -19.22
N ILE A 101 -12.55 6.62 -18.26
CA ILE A 101 -12.93 7.18 -16.96
C ILE A 101 -12.07 6.49 -15.90
N VAL A 102 -11.22 7.26 -15.21
CA VAL A 102 -10.26 6.75 -14.21
C VAL A 102 -10.50 7.46 -12.88
N ILE A 103 -10.85 6.72 -11.83
CA ILE A 103 -11.24 7.29 -10.53
C ILE A 103 -10.39 6.70 -9.41
N GLY A 104 -9.57 7.53 -8.77
CA GLY A 104 -8.91 7.18 -7.52
C GLY A 104 -7.81 6.14 -7.63
N VAL A 105 -7.38 5.77 -8.84
CA VAL A 105 -6.36 4.72 -9.06
C VAL A 105 -5.01 5.17 -8.51
N PRO A 106 -4.37 4.46 -7.58
CA PRO A 106 -3.12 4.88 -6.97
C PRO A 106 -2.01 5.24 -7.96
N GLY A 107 -1.27 6.30 -7.66
CA GLY A 107 -0.26 6.89 -8.53
C GLY A 107 -0.83 7.76 -9.65
N THR A 108 -2.06 8.27 -9.54
CA THR A 108 -2.66 9.17 -10.53
C THR A 108 -2.59 10.64 -10.17
N TYR A 109 -2.30 11.02 -8.92
CA TYR A 109 -2.02 12.41 -8.55
C TYR A 109 -0.55 12.79 -8.80
N PRO A 110 -0.25 14.00 -9.33
CA PRO A 110 -1.19 14.93 -9.94
C PRO A 110 -1.78 14.37 -11.24
N PRO A 111 -3.07 14.64 -11.52
CA PRO A 111 -3.76 14.07 -12.68
C PRO A 111 -3.06 14.46 -13.99
N GLN A 112 -2.83 13.46 -14.84
CA GLN A 112 -2.27 13.65 -16.18
C GLN A 112 -3.39 13.65 -17.23
N PRO A 113 -3.18 14.27 -18.40
CA PRO A 113 -4.16 14.25 -19.49
C PRO A 113 -4.56 12.84 -19.90
N VAL A 114 -5.86 12.60 -20.04
CA VAL A 114 -6.46 11.38 -20.57
C VAL A 114 -7.56 11.77 -21.57
N ASN A 115 -7.82 10.94 -22.59
CA ASN A 115 -9.00 11.13 -23.41
C ASN A 115 -10.23 10.69 -22.61
N GLY A 116 -10.88 11.62 -21.90
CA GLY A 116 -11.99 11.36 -20.99
C GLY A 116 -11.77 12.02 -19.62
N PHE A 117 -12.03 11.29 -18.53
CA PHE A 117 -12.00 11.82 -17.16
C PHE A 117 -11.00 11.08 -16.29
N LEU A 118 -10.26 11.85 -15.48
CA LEU A 118 -9.39 11.34 -14.43
C LEU A 118 -9.66 12.08 -13.13
N ILE A 119 -9.85 11.34 -12.04
CA ILE A 119 -9.88 11.86 -10.66
C ILE A 119 -8.69 11.24 -9.93
N GLY A 120 -7.85 12.08 -9.33
CA GLY A 120 -6.66 11.68 -8.59
C GLY A 120 -6.97 10.75 -7.41
N ASP A 121 -5.92 10.10 -6.91
CA ASP A 121 -5.95 9.11 -5.84
C ASP A 121 -5.73 9.72 -4.46
N PHE A 122 -5.58 8.86 -3.44
CA PHE A 122 -5.33 9.22 -2.05
C PHE A 122 -4.04 10.04 -1.83
N LEU A 123 -3.16 10.11 -2.83
CA LEU A 123 -1.99 11.00 -2.85
C LEU A 123 -2.35 12.47 -3.08
N THR A 124 -3.58 12.75 -3.49
CA THR A 124 -4.09 14.11 -3.63
C THR A 124 -4.12 14.79 -2.24
N PRO A 125 -3.47 15.96 -2.05
CA PRO A 125 -3.39 16.59 -0.73
C PRO A 125 -4.77 16.95 -0.15
N ASP A 126 -5.60 17.62 -0.96
CA ASP A 126 -6.98 17.99 -0.65
C ASP A 126 -7.69 18.49 -1.92
N THR A 127 -8.98 18.81 -1.79
CA THR A 127 -9.83 19.27 -2.90
C THR A 127 -9.59 20.74 -3.30
N SER A 128 -8.70 21.47 -2.63
CA SER A 128 -8.31 22.85 -3.01
C SER A 128 -7.33 22.87 -4.19
N CYS A 129 -6.56 21.79 -4.37
CA CYS A 129 -5.64 21.65 -5.48
C CYS A 129 -6.35 21.16 -6.77
N ASN A 130 -5.62 21.11 -7.89
CA ASN A 130 -6.15 20.48 -9.09
C ASN A 130 -6.04 18.95 -8.98
N TYR A 131 -7.16 18.29 -8.70
CA TYR A 131 -7.24 16.83 -8.51
C TYR A 131 -7.99 16.10 -9.63
N THR A 132 -8.42 16.80 -10.68
CA THR A 132 -9.09 16.18 -11.83
C THR A 132 -8.44 16.52 -13.17
N TYR A 133 -8.69 15.67 -14.16
CA TYR A 133 -8.56 15.99 -15.57
C TYR A 133 -9.91 15.72 -16.28
N PRO A 134 -10.43 16.67 -17.08
CA PRO A 134 -9.94 18.04 -17.18
C PRO A 134 -10.17 18.80 -15.84
N PRO A 135 -9.47 19.92 -15.59
CA PRO A 135 -9.52 20.62 -14.30
C PRO A 135 -10.92 21.08 -13.86
N GLU A 136 -11.80 21.40 -14.81
CA GLU A 136 -13.18 21.83 -14.59
C GLU A 136 -14.10 20.72 -14.07
N LEU A 137 -13.70 19.45 -14.19
CA LEU A 137 -14.47 18.31 -13.67
C LEU A 137 -14.70 18.41 -12.16
N LYS A 138 -13.76 19.02 -11.41
CA LYS A 138 -13.90 19.21 -9.96
C LYS A 138 -15.16 20.00 -9.56
N ASP A 139 -15.57 20.97 -10.38
CA ASP A 139 -16.75 21.81 -10.10
C ASP A 139 -18.03 21.01 -10.31
N GLU A 140 -18.01 20.06 -11.25
CA GLU A 140 -19.09 19.12 -11.47
C GLU A 140 -19.21 18.12 -10.33
N ILE A 141 -18.10 17.53 -9.91
CA ILE A 141 -18.06 16.64 -8.73
C ILE A 141 -18.64 17.37 -7.51
N ALA A 142 -18.25 18.63 -7.31
CA ALA A 142 -18.76 19.43 -6.20
C ALA A 142 -20.29 19.63 -6.23
N ARG A 143 -20.89 19.74 -7.43
CA ARG A 143 -22.35 19.80 -7.58
C ARG A 143 -23.05 18.46 -7.29
N VAL A 144 -22.39 17.33 -7.55
CA VAL A 144 -22.96 16.00 -7.36
C VAL A 144 -22.92 15.57 -5.89
N VAL A 145 -21.79 15.78 -5.21
CA VAL A 145 -21.55 15.23 -3.86
C VAL A 145 -21.17 16.25 -2.79
N GLY A 146 -21.13 17.54 -3.12
CA GLY A 146 -20.55 18.56 -2.25
C GLY A 146 -19.03 18.36 -2.14
N GLU A 147 -18.51 18.28 -0.92
CA GLU A 147 -17.09 17.98 -0.73
C GLU A 147 -16.76 16.53 -1.12
N TYR A 148 -15.89 16.36 -2.12
CA TYR A 148 -15.33 15.07 -2.50
C TYR A 148 -14.33 14.58 -1.45
N ILE A 149 -14.41 13.30 -1.07
CA ILE A 149 -13.53 12.70 -0.06
C ILE A 149 -12.42 11.90 -0.75
N VAL A 150 -11.23 12.49 -0.77
CA VAL A 150 -10.00 11.93 -1.36
C VAL A 150 -9.40 10.79 -0.54
N ASP A 151 -9.61 10.77 0.77
CA ASP A 151 -9.24 9.68 1.66
C ASP A 151 -9.86 9.91 3.05
N VAL A 152 -9.87 8.87 3.88
CA VAL A 152 -10.24 8.99 5.30
C VAL A 152 -9.10 9.61 6.09
N ARG A 153 -9.26 10.88 6.46
CA ARG A 153 -8.28 11.62 7.26
C ARG A 153 -8.17 11.00 8.66
N ASP A 154 -6.95 10.93 9.18
CA ASP A 154 -6.67 10.43 10.53
C ASP A 154 -7.31 9.05 10.82
N PHE A 155 -7.31 8.14 9.84
CA PHE A 155 -7.82 6.78 10.00
C PHE A 155 -7.05 5.95 11.06
N ARG A 156 -5.95 6.50 11.58
CA ARG A 156 -5.16 5.98 12.72
C ARG A 156 -5.37 6.78 14.01
N SER A 157 -6.46 7.53 14.15
CA SER A 157 -6.75 8.34 15.36
C SER A 157 -7.29 7.53 16.54
N GLY A 158 -7.61 6.25 16.34
CA GLY A 158 -8.25 5.39 17.36
C GLY A 158 -9.74 5.66 17.57
N ASN A 159 -10.31 6.71 16.97
CA ASN A 159 -11.75 6.98 17.02
C ASN A 159 -12.51 6.10 16.00
N LYS A 160 -12.61 4.80 16.31
CA LYS A 160 -13.19 3.78 15.43
C LYS A 160 -14.60 4.14 14.94
N THR A 161 -15.48 4.68 15.79
CA THR A 161 -16.83 5.11 15.36
C THR A 161 -16.78 6.18 14.26
N LYS A 162 -15.93 7.21 14.41
CA LYS A 162 -15.77 8.24 13.38
C LYS A 162 -15.16 7.67 12.11
N ILE A 163 -14.11 6.86 12.25
CA ILE A 163 -13.42 6.24 11.10
C ILE A 163 -14.40 5.41 10.27
N LEU A 164 -15.25 4.60 10.93
CA LEU A 164 -16.27 3.82 10.24
C LEU A 164 -17.24 4.72 9.47
N ALA A 165 -17.76 5.77 10.11
CA ALA A 165 -18.67 6.71 9.44
C ALA A 165 -18.02 7.41 8.24
N ASP A 166 -16.75 7.82 8.37
CA ASP A 166 -15.99 8.47 7.29
C ASP A 166 -15.74 7.52 6.11
N ILE A 167 -15.44 6.24 6.36
CA ILE A 167 -15.27 5.21 5.32
C ILE A 167 -16.56 5.08 4.50
N TYR A 168 -17.70 4.90 5.15
CA TYR A 168 -19.00 4.79 4.45
C TYR A 168 -19.37 6.08 3.70
N GLU A 169 -19.09 7.26 4.27
CA GLU A 169 -19.33 8.53 3.59
C GLU A 169 -18.47 8.66 2.32
N MET A 170 -17.18 8.32 2.42
CA MET A 170 -16.25 8.33 1.30
C MET A 170 -16.71 7.42 0.17
N THR A 171 -16.98 6.15 0.48
CA THR A 171 -17.41 5.14 -0.50
C THR A 171 -18.68 5.59 -1.22
N ARG A 172 -19.73 5.95 -0.47
CA ARG A 172 -21.00 6.43 -1.05
C ARG A 172 -20.79 7.60 -2.02
N LYS A 173 -20.01 8.62 -1.63
CA LYS A 173 -19.76 9.78 -2.49
C LYS A 173 -18.98 9.38 -3.74
N ARG A 174 -17.96 8.54 -3.62
CA ARG A 174 -17.15 8.10 -4.76
C ARG A 174 -17.94 7.28 -5.77
N PHE A 175 -18.75 6.33 -5.28
CA PHE A 175 -19.62 5.53 -6.13
C PHE A 175 -20.74 6.37 -6.76
N GLN A 176 -21.26 7.36 -6.05
CA GLN A 176 -22.19 8.34 -6.64
C GLN A 176 -21.54 9.13 -7.79
N VAL A 177 -20.29 9.58 -7.63
CA VAL A 177 -19.52 10.22 -8.72
C VAL A 177 -19.29 9.25 -9.87
N ALA A 178 -18.89 8.00 -9.59
CA ALA A 178 -18.65 7.00 -10.62
C ALA A 178 -19.90 6.74 -11.48
N ARG A 179 -21.07 6.53 -10.85
CA ARG A 179 -22.35 6.41 -11.55
C ARG A 179 -22.70 7.64 -12.38
N HIS A 180 -22.50 8.83 -11.81
CA HIS A 180 -22.76 10.09 -12.52
C HIS A 180 -21.93 10.19 -13.81
N LEU A 181 -20.64 9.85 -13.75
CA LEU A 181 -19.77 9.89 -14.92
C LEU A 181 -20.10 8.80 -15.95
N LEU A 182 -20.35 7.56 -15.49
CA LEU A 182 -20.76 6.45 -16.36
C LEU A 182 -22.08 6.72 -17.09
N ALA A 183 -23.02 7.43 -16.46
CA ALA A 183 -24.31 7.79 -17.08
C ALA A 183 -24.20 8.92 -18.10
N LYS A 184 -23.17 9.77 -17.98
CA LYS A 184 -23.04 11.01 -18.77
C LYS A 184 -22.17 10.82 -20.02
N GLU A 185 -21.14 9.98 -19.92
CA GLU A 185 -20.03 9.92 -20.86
C GLU A 185 -19.99 8.54 -21.52
N GLU A 186 -19.88 8.48 -22.85
CA GLU A 186 -19.53 7.22 -23.50
C GLU A 186 -18.09 6.84 -23.15
N TRP A 187 -17.87 5.57 -22.80
CA TRP A 187 -16.58 5.09 -22.33
C TRP A 187 -16.20 3.79 -23.04
N ASP A 188 -14.92 3.65 -23.41
CA ASP A 188 -14.34 2.37 -23.83
C ASP A 188 -13.67 1.66 -22.64
N PHE A 189 -13.21 2.44 -21.66
CA PHE A 189 -12.57 1.93 -20.45
C PHE A 189 -13.02 2.70 -19.22
N PHE A 190 -13.49 1.97 -18.22
CA PHE A 190 -13.75 2.50 -16.88
C PHE A 190 -12.85 1.78 -15.90
N MET A 191 -12.18 2.54 -15.03
CA MET A 191 -11.49 2.01 -13.86
C MET A 191 -11.73 2.88 -12.64
N MET A 192 -12.05 2.23 -11.52
CA MET A 192 -12.14 2.85 -10.21
C MET A 192 -11.38 2.01 -9.19
N VAL A 193 -10.73 2.64 -8.21
CA VAL A 193 -10.20 1.95 -7.03
C VAL A 193 -10.96 2.41 -5.78
N GLU A 194 -11.60 1.48 -5.10
CA GLU A 194 -12.23 1.69 -3.80
C GLU A 194 -11.20 1.48 -2.69
N MET A 195 -10.77 2.60 -2.09
CA MET A 195 -9.76 2.65 -1.03
C MET A 195 -10.32 2.25 0.34
N GLY A 196 -11.65 2.29 0.54
CA GLY A 196 -12.21 2.04 1.86
C GLY A 196 -12.03 0.59 2.35
N VAL A 197 -11.81 -0.38 1.45
CA VAL A 197 -11.46 -1.77 1.83
C VAL A 197 -10.13 -1.82 2.58
N ASP A 198 -9.10 -1.13 2.09
CA ASP A 198 -7.82 -0.98 2.78
C ASP A 198 -7.98 -0.27 4.13
N ARG A 199 -8.73 0.85 4.14
CA ARG A 199 -8.94 1.63 5.37
C ARG A 199 -9.67 0.84 6.44
N ILE A 200 -10.67 0.03 6.06
CA ILE A 200 -11.43 -0.76 7.03
C ILE A 200 -10.60 -1.93 7.56
N HIS A 201 -9.79 -2.57 6.72
CA HIS A 201 -8.86 -3.61 7.19
C HIS A 201 -7.87 -3.05 8.20
N HIS A 202 -7.21 -1.93 7.90
CA HIS A 202 -6.26 -1.31 8.83
C HIS A 202 -6.92 -0.85 10.13
N ALA A 203 -8.17 -0.38 10.10
CA ALA A 203 -8.80 0.17 11.30
C ALA A 203 -9.52 -0.87 12.19
N PHE A 204 -9.95 -2.02 11.63
CA PHE A 204 -10.87 -2.94 12.31
C PHE A 204 -10.50 -4.43 12.26
N TRP A 205 -9.39 -4.83 11.62
CA TRP A 205 -9.03 -6.25 11.55
C TRP A 205 -8.88 -6.88 12.95
N ASP A 206 -8.33 -6.11 13.89
CA ASP A 206 -8.17 -6.51 15.28
C ASP A 206 -9.48 -6.72 16.04
N ASP A 207 -10.59 -6.15 15.54
CA ASP A 207 -11.93 -6.34 16.10
C ASP A 207 -12.63 -7.58 15.54
N MET A 208 -12.21 -8.10 14.38
CA MET A 208 -12.95 -9.13 13.62
C MET A 208 -12.27 -10.50 13.61
N ASP A 209 -10.94 -10.55 13.75
CA ASP A 209 -10.17 -11.79 13.67
C ASP A 209 -9.88 -12.40 15.07
N PRO A 210 -10.47 -13.56 15.43
CA PRO A 210 -10.21 -14.21 16.71
C PRO A 210 -8.75 -14.64 16.94
N ALA A 211 -7.95 -14.75 15.88
CA ALA A 211 -6.53 -15.04 15.98
C ALA A 211 -5.68 -13.79 16.25
N HIS A 212 -6.26 -12.58 16.13
CA HIS A 212 -5.56 -11.34 16.41
C HIS A 212 -5.42 -11.12 17.93
N ARG A 213 -4.22 -10.76 18.39
CA ARG A 213 -3.89 -10.64 19.83
C ARG A 213 -4.74 -9.63 20.61
N LEU A 214 -5.32 -8.64 19.92
CA LEU A 214 -6.17 -7.60 20.52
C LEU A 214 -7.67 -7.90 20.45
N PHE A 215 -8.06 -9.01 19.81
CA PHE A 215 -9.46 -9.36 19.63
C PHE A 215 -10.19 -9.58 20.95
N LYS A 216 -11.42 -9.07 21.03
CA LYS A 216 -12.32 -9.25 22.16
C LYS A 216 -13.69 -9.70 21.63
N PRO A 217 -14.17 -10.90 22.00
CA PRO A 217 -15.49 -11.35 21.58
C PRO A 217 -16.60 -10.39 22.01
N GLY A 218 -17.58 -10.14 21.14
CA GLY A 218 -18.73 -9.27 21.44
C GLY A 218 -18.40 -7.78 21.44
N ASN A 219 -17.27 -7.38 20.85
CA ASN A 219 -16.95 -5.97 20.66
C ASN A 219 -17.90 -5.35 19.61
N PRO A 220 -18.18 -4.04 19.66
CA PRO A 220 -19.18 -3.42 18.81
C PRO A 220 -18.80 -3.32 17.32
N PHE A 221 -17.57 -3.67 16.94
CA PHE A 221 -17.06 -3.57 15.57
C PHE A 221 -16.71 -4.93 14.96
N GLU A 222 -17.11 -6.04 15.60
CA GLU A 222 -16.76 -7.40 15.18
C GLU A 222 -17.17 -7.71 13.73
N ASN A 223 -18.29 -7.15 13.28
CA ASN A 223 -18.79 -7.31 11.91
C ASN A 223 -18.44 -6.14 10.98
N ALA A 224 -17.74 -5.10 11.45
CA ALA A 224 -17.56 -3.87 10.69
C ALA A 224 -16.98 -4.08 9.29
N ILE A 225 -15.99 -4.99 9.16
CA ILE A 225 -15.40 -5.34 7.87
C ILE A 225 -16.39 -6.10 6.99
N HIS A 226 -17.07 -7.12 7.53
CA HIS A 226 -18.05 -7.91 6.77
C HIS A 226 -19.20 -7.04 6.25
N ASP A 227 -19.83 -6.25 7.13
CA ASP A 227 -20.94 -5.34 6.79
C ASP A 227 -20.54 -4.34 5.70
N TYR A 228 -19.28 -3.89 5.72
CA TYR A 228 -18.75 -2.99 4.70
C TYR A 228 -18.47 -3.69 3.36
N TYR A 229 -18.03 -4.95 3.36
CA TYR A 229 -17.94 -5.74 2.13
C TYR A 229 -19.32 -5.91 1.47
N GLU A 230 -20.38 -6.11 2.25
CA GLU A 230 -21.74 -6.14 1.71
C GLU A 230 -22.15 -4.79 1.11
N GLU A 231 -21.76 -3.66 1.72
CA GLU A 231 -21.99 -2.32 1.15
C GLU A 231 -21.24 -2.12 -0.17
N VAL A 232 -19.95 -2.50 -0.21
CA VAL A 232 -19.16 -2.45 -1.43
C VAL A 232 -19.74 -3.35 -2.51
N ASP A 233 -20.21 -4.56 -2.19
CA ASP A 233 -20.87 -5.46 -3.15
C ASP A 233 -22.16 -4.84 -3.73
N ARG A 234 -22.99 -4.22 -2.88
CA ARG A 234 -24.18 -3.47 -3.35
C ARG A 234 -23.78 -2.36 -4.31
N GLU A 235 -22.77 -1.58 -3.95
CA GLU A 235 -22.28 -0.47 -4.76
C GLU A 235 -21.65 -0.96 -6.09
N ILE A 236 -20.93 -2.09 -6.09
CA ILE A 236 -20.48 -2.78 -7.31
C ILE A 236 -21.66 -3.13 -8.19
N GLY A 237 -22.72 -3.74 -7.64
CA GLY A 237 -23.94 -4.06 -8.38
C GLY A 237 -24.53 -2.85 -9.12
N THR A 238 -24.45 -1.66 -8.53
CA THR A 238 -24.92 -0.42 -9.17
C THR A 238 -24.04 0.01 -10.35
N LEU A 239 -22.72 -0.27 -10.32
CA LEU A 239 -21.82 0.00 -11.43
C LEU A 239 -22.01 -1.03 -12.55
N LEU A 240 -22.24 -2.30 -12.21
CA LEU A 240 -22.49 -3.37 -13.19
C LEU A 240 -23.70 -3.09 -14.08
N ALA A 241 -24.67 -2.31 -13.62
CA ALA A 241 -25.81 -1.87 -14.43
C ALA A 241 -25.42 -1.01 -15.65
N PHE A 242 -24.18 -0.48 -15.69
CA PHE A 242 -23.63 0.25 -16.83
C PHE A 242 -22.81 -0.62 -17.79
N ALA A 243 -22.58 -1.90 -17.44
CA ALA A 243 -21.93 -2.87 -18.32
C ALA A 243 -22.97 -3.61 -19.16
N ASP A 244 -22.71 -3.78 -20.45
CA ASP A 244 -23.53 -4.56 -21.36
C ASP A 244 -22.92 -5.95 -21.65
N ASP A 245 -23.60 -6.76 -22.47
CA ASP A 245 -23.17 -8.12 -22.82
C ASP A 245 -21.83 -8.15 -23.61
N THR A 246 -21.32 -7.00 -24.06
CA THR A 246 -20.04 -6.88 -24.76
C THR A 246 -18.92 -6.36 -23.86
N THR A 247 -19.25 -5.98 -22.63
CA THR A 247 -18.33 -5.38 -21.67
C THR A 247 -17.63 -6.46 -20.85
N ALA A 248 -16.30 -6.54 -20.95
CA ALA A 248 -15.51 -7.30 -20.00
C ALA A 248 -15.46 -6.58 -18.63
N VAL A 249 -15.76 -7.31 -17.55
CA VAL A 249 -15.72 -6.82 -16.17
C VAL A 249 -14.62 -7.55 -15.41
N LEU A 250 -13.77 -6.79 -14.73
CA LEU A 250 -12.76 -7.29 -13.82
C LEU A 250 -12.97 -6.67 -12.44
N VAL A 251 -13.00 -7.49 -11.39
CA VAL A 251 -12.85 -7.03 -10.01
C VAL A 251 -11.51 -7.58 -9.52
N VAL A 252 -10.62 -6.69 -9.11
CA VAL A 252 -9.23 -7.04 -8.83
C VAL A 252 -8.76 -6.37 -7.55
N SER A 253 -7.72 -6.92 -6.95
CA SER A 253 -6.98 -6.24 -5.90
C SER A 253 -5.50 -6.17 -6.21
N ASP A 254 -4.87 -5.11 -5.74
CA ASP A 254 -3.44 -4.90 -5.86
C ASP A 254 -2.64 -5.77 -4.90
N HIS A 255 -3.18 -6.05 -3.72
CA HIS A 255 -2.66 -6.99 -2.73
C HIS A 255 -3.75 -7.40 -1.73
N GLY A 256 -3.48 -8.34 -0.84
CA GLY A 256 -4.42 -8.69 0.24
C GLY A 256 -4.10 -7.96 1.54
N ALA A 257 -4.79 -8.38 2.60
CA ALA A 257 -4.47 -8.07 3.98
C ALA A 257 -4.43 -9.36 4.82
N LYS A 258 -3.72 -9.28 5.94
CA LYS A 258 -3.67 -10.31 6.98
C LYS A 258 -3.55 -9.66 8.35
N ARG A 259 -3.81 -10.44 9.40
CA ARG A 259 -3.62 -9.98 10.78
C ARG A 259 -2.19 -9.50 11.02
N MET A 260 -2.04 -8.51 11.88
CA MET A 260 -0.74 -8.05 12.33
C MET A 260 -0.40 -8.62 13.70
N ASP A 261 0.58 -9.53 13.74
CA ASP A 261 1.04 -10.16 14.98
C ASP A 261 1.97 -9.25 15.78
N GLY A 262 2.60 -8.25 15.17
CA GLY A 262 3.46 -7.28 15.86
C GLY A 262 4.32 -6.46 14.91
N GLY A 263 5.33 -5.79 15.46
CA GLY A 263 6.32 -5.02 14.71
C GLY A 263 7.75 -5.38 15.08
N ILE A 264 8.65 -5.29 14.11
CA ILE A 264 10.09 -5.40 14.29
C ILE A 264 10.72 -4.02 14.09
N CYS A 265 11.29 -3.47 15.16
CA CYS A 265 12.11 -2.27 15.15
C CYS A 265 13.45 -2.57 14.48
N VAL A 266 13.46 -2.57 13.15
CA VAL A 266 14.64 -2.99 12.36
C VAL A 266 15.88 -2.16 12.68
N ASN A 267 15.70 -0.86 12.95
CA ASN A 267 16.81 0.03 13.29
C ASN A 267 17.34 -0.21 14.71
N GLU A 268 16.51 -0.62 15.66
CA GLU A 268 16.97 -1.07 16.98
C GLU A 268 17.82 -2.33 16.85
N TRP A 269 17.37 -3.31 16.06
CA TRP A 269 18.15 -4.51 15.79
C TRP A 269 19.51 -4.17 15.14
N LEU A 270 19.53 -3.26 14.18
CA LEU A 270 20.77 -2.79 13.55
C LEU A 270 21.69 -2.08 14.54
N ILE A 271 21.15 -1.31 15.50
CA ILE A 271 21.94 -0.68 16.57
C ILE A 271 22.53 -1.73 17.50
N THR A 272 21.71 -2.66 18.00
CA THR A 272 22.14 -3.73 18.92
C THR A 272 23.23 -4.61 18.30
N ASN A 273 23.19 -4.83 16.99
CA ASN A 273 24.16 -5.64 16.27
C ASN A 273 25.33 -4.83 15.65
N GLY A 274 25.43 -3.54 15.98
CA GLY A 274 26.58 -2.70 15.58
C GLY A 274 26.60 -2.26 14.11
N TYR A 275 25.48 -2.37 13.39
CA TYR A 275 25.33 -1.91 12.01
C TYR A 275 24.90 -0.45 11.90
N LEU A 276 24.14 0.07 12.86
CA LEU A 276 23.69 1.46 12.91
C LEU A 276 24.23 2.14 14.15
N SER A 277 24.82 3.33 13.99
CA SER A 277 25.37 4.10 15.11
C SER A 277 24.66 5.44 15.23
N LEU A 278 24.21 5.77 16.44
CA LEU A 278 23.68 7.10 16.77
C LEU A 278 24.78 7.92 17.44
N ALA A 279 24.90 9.19 17.06
CA ALA A 279 25.76 10.17 17.72
C ALA A 279 25.22 10.54 19.11
N GLU A 280 23.90 10.41 19.30
CA GLU A 280 23.22 10.63 20.57
C GLU A 280 22.08 9.61 20.71
N THR A 281 22.06 8.89 21.83
CA THR A 281 20.96 7.98 22.15
C THR A 281 19.73 8.81 22.52
N PRO A 282 18.60 8.64 21.83
CA PRO A 282 17.38 9.38 22.15
C PRO A 282 16.84 9.03 23.54
N THR A 283 16.23 10.00 24.21
CA THR A 283 15.57 9.80 25.51
C THR A 283 14.17 9.20 25.40
N SER A 284 13.59 9.20 24.21
CA SER A 284 12.31 8.58 23.89
C SER A 284 12.30 8.07 22.44
N PRO A 285 11.44 7.10 22.10
CA PRO A 285 11.34 6.60 20.75
C PRO A 285 11.00 7.69 19.74
N LEU A 286 11.74 7.75 18.63
CA LEU A 286 11.45 8.64 17.51
C LEU A 286 11.82 8.00 16.16
N PRO A 287 11.25 8.48 15.04
CA PRO A 287 11.65 8.02 13.71
C PRO A 287 13.13 8.26 13.45
N LEU A 288 13.80 7.35 12.73
CA LEU A 288 15.22 7.47 12.38
C LEU A 288 15.57 8.81 11.72
N SER A 289 14.68 9.32 10.87
CA SER A 289 14.86 10.62 10.18
C SER A 289 14.98 11.83 11.12
N LYS A 290 14.58 11.69 12.39
CA LYS A 290 14.72 12.72 13.43
C LYS A 290 15.87 12.41 14.40
N ALA A 291 16.47 11.23 14.32
CA ALA A 291 17.59 10.83 15.17
C ALA A 291 18.91 11.41 14.66
N LYS A 292 19.87 11.64 15.57
CA LYS A 292 21.23 12.06 15.20
C LYS A 292 22.06 10.82 14.88
N VAL A 293 22.07 10.41 13.62
CA VAL A 293 22.84 9.26 13.14
C VAL A 293 24.31 9.63 12.95
N ASP A 294 25.23 8.81 13.46
CA ASP A 294 26.66 8.88 13.13
C ASP A 294 26.93 8.04 11.88
N TRP A 295 26.85 8.70 10.73
CA TRP A 295 27.07 8.07 9.43
C TRP A 295 28.49 7.57 9.22
N THR A 296 29.48 8.06 9.97
CA THR A 296 30.88 7.63 9.83
C THR A 296 31.16 6.27 10.48
N ARG A 297 30.23 5.79 11.31
CA ARG A 297 30.28 4.49 12.00
C ARG A 297 29.15 3.55 11.61
N THR A 298 28.20 4.04 10.82
CA THR A 298 27.04 3.27 10.36
C THR A 298 27.39 2.47 9.12
N ARG A 299 27.05 1.17 9.11
CA ARG A 299 27.18 0.24 7.98
C ARG A 299 25.84 0.02 7.27
N ALA A 300 24.71 0.06 7.98
CA ALA A 300 23.39 -0.11 7.38
C ALA A 300 22.29 0.60 8.17
N TRP A 301 21.18 0.90 7.50
CA TRP A 301 19.96 1.43 8.12
C TRP A 301 18.72 0.89 7.41
N GLY A 302 17.59 0.88 8.11
CA GLY A 302 16.30 0.43 7.60
C GLY A 302 15.28 1.55 7.50
N GLU A 303 14.46 1.49 6.45
CA GLU A 303 13.23 2.27 6.31
C GLU A 303 12.07 1.30 6.06
N GLY A 304 10.86 1.66 6.46
CA GLY A 304 9.72 0.78 6.26
C GLY A 304 8.48 1.25 6.99
N GLY A 305 7.43 0.45 6.84
CA GLY A 305 6.17 0.65 7.54
C GLY A 305 5.35 -0.64 7.58
N TYR A 306 5.45 -1.47 6.54
CA TYR A 306 4.78 -2.78 6.44
C TYR A 306 5.80 -3.91 6.20
N TYR A 307 6.76 -3.65 5.32
CA TYR A 307 7.99 -4.42 5.11
C TYR A 307 9.20 -3.50 5.33
N ALA A 308 10.37 -4.09 5.50
CA ALA A 308 11.63 -3.36 5.65
C ALA A 308 12.35 -3.22 4.32
N ARG A 309 12.98 -2.06 4.14
CA ARG A 309 13.96 -1.77 3.11
C ARG A 309 15.25 -1.41 3.80
N VAL A 310 16.26 -2.23 3.63
CA VAL A 310 17.56 -2.05 4.27
C VAL A 310 18.54 -1.51 3.23
N PHE A 311 19.29 -0.50 3.62
CA PHE A 311 20.31 0.15 2.82
C PHE A 311 21.68 -0.02 3.47
N LEU A 312 22.71 -0.25 2.67
CA LEU A 312 24.10 -0.38 3.08
C LEU A 312 24.84 0.93 2.79
N ASN A 313 25.72 1.32 3.70
CA ASN A 313 26.51 2.55 3.61
C ASN A 313 27.86 2.25 2.95
N VAL A 314 27.90 2.26 1.61
CA VAL A 314 29.06 1.79 0.82
C VAL A 314 29.98 2.95 0.46
N ALA A 315 31.28 2.77 0.69
CA ALA A 315 32.31 3.77 0.39
C ALA A 315 32.32 4.11 -1.10
N GLY A 316 32.25 5.41 -1.41
CA GLY A 316 32.15 5.92 -2.78
C GLY A 316 30.74 5.92 -3.39
N ARG A 317 29.76 5.27 -2.75
CA ARG A 317 28.34 5.31 -3.13
C ARG A 317 27.56 6.27 -2.23
N GLU A 318 27.65 6.08 -0.91
CA GLU A 318 27.09 6.97 0.10
C GLU A 318 28.10 8.03 0.58
N PRO A 319 27.67 9.24 1.00
CA PRO A 319 28.56 10.35 1.36
C PRO A 319 29.58 10.06 2.47
N LYS A 320 29.25 9.14 3.39
CA LYS A 320 30.11 8.69 4.49
C LYS A 320 30.17 7.17 4.54
N GLY A 321 30.18 6.53 3.36
CA GLY A 321 30.26 5.08 3.23
C GLY A 321 31.39 4.45 4.06
N THR A 322 31.05 3.39 4.79
CA THR A 322 31.95 2.67 5.70
C THR A 322 32.25 1.25 5.22
N ILE A 323 31.42 0.69 4.35
CA ILE A 323 31.62 -0.63 3.74
C ILE A 323 32.48 -0.47 2.50
N ALA A 324 33.64 -1.14 2.43
CA ALA A 324 34.44 -1.17 1.22
C ALA A 324 33.64 -1.83 0.07
N PRO A 325 33.75 -1.35 -1.19
CA PRO A 325 33.00 -1.94 -2.31
C PRO A 325 33.18 -3.46 -2.46
N ASP A 326 34.39 -3.97 -2.20
CA ASP A 326 34.70 -5.41 -2.27
C ASP A 326 34.04 -6.23 -1.14
N ASP A 327 33.68 -5.59 -0.02
CA ASP A 327 33.00 -6.21 1.10
C ASP A 327 31.47 -6.15 0.96
N TYR A 328 30.93 -5.42 -0.02
CA TYR A 328 29.49 -5.15 -0.13
C TYR A 328 28.62 -6.42 -0.07
N GLU A 329 28.92 -7.41 -0.91
CA GLU A 329 28.14 -8.66 -0.96
C GLU A 329 28.28 -9.49 0.32
N LYS A 330 29.46 -9.48 0.94
CA LYS A 330 29.70 -10.16 2.21
C LYS A 330 28.83 -9.55 3.32
N VAL A 331 28.85 -8.23 3.47
CA VAL A 331 28.07 -7.53 4.50
C VAL A 331 26.57 -7.68 4.26
N ARG A 332 26.15 -7.67 2.99
CA ARG A 332 24.77 -7.86 2.60
C ARG A 332 24.25 -9.25 2.96
N GLU A 333 25.06 -10.29 2.74
CA GLU A 333 24.72 -11.67 3.13
C GLU A 333 24.70 -11.84 4.67
N GLU A 334 25.68 -11.26 5.38
CA GLU A 334 25.69 -11.24 6.85
C GLU A 334 24.42 -10.60 7.42
N LEU A 335 24.00 -9.46 6.88
CA LEU A 335 22.76 -8.78 7.26
C LEU A 335 21.52 -9.63 6.92
N ALA A 336 21.45 -10.19 5.73
CA ALA A 336 20.33 -11.03 5.32
C ALA A 336 20.17 -12.25 6.23
N ALA A 337 21.28 -12.91 6.59
CA ALA A 337 21.27 -14.03 7.53
C ALA A 337 20.82 -13.59 8.93
N GLY A 338 21.38 -12.50 9.47
CA GLY A 338 21.01 -12.01 10.80
C GLY A 338 19.55 -11.56 10.91
N LEU A 339 19.01 -10.90 9.88
CA LEU A 339 17.60 -10.48 9.84
C LEU A 339 16.65 -11.69 9.82
N LYS A 340 17.02 -12.80 9.17
CA LYS A 340 16.25 -14.05 9.19
C LYS A 340 16.18 -14.68 10.58
N THR A 341 17.18 -14.44 11.43
CA THR A 341 17.25 -15.00 12.80
C THR A 341 16.52 -14.17 13.86
N ILE A 342 15.91 -13.03 13.51
CA ILE A 342 15.16 -12.23 14.48
C ILE A 342 13.97 -13.07 14.98
N PRO A 343 13.91 -13.37 16.29
CA PRO A 343 12.83 -14.17 16.84
C PRO A 343 11.57 -13.33 17.06
N GLY A 344 10.45 -14.00 17.25
CA GLY A 344 9.25 -13.42 17.79
C GLY A 344 9.34 -13.23 19.31
N GLU A 345 8.23 -12.79 19.91
CA GLU A 345 8.11 -12.46 21.34
C GLU A 345 8.60 -13.55 22.30
N ASN A 346 8.37 -14.83 21.97
CA ASN A 346 8.70 -15.98 22.83
C ASN A 346 9.95 -16.73 22.34
N GLY A 347 10.78 -16.10 21.52
CA GLY A 347 11.98 -16.73 20.98
C GLY A 347 11.75 -17.62 19.75
N GLN A 348 10.50 -17.78 19.30
CA GLN A 348 10.17 -18.60 18.14
C GLN A 348 10.62 -17.98 16.83
N GLU A 349 10.95 -18.81 15.84
CA GLU A 349 11.13 -18.34 14.47
C GLU A 349 9.82 -17.80 13.91
N ILE A 350 9.86 -16.61 13.32
CA ILE A 350 8.67 -15.98 12.72
C ILE A 350 8.54 -16.26 11.22
N GLY A 351 9.58 -16.79 10.56
CA GLY A 351 9.56 -17.05 9.11
C GLY A 351 9.90 -15.82 8.28
N THR A 352 10.88 -15.01 8.72
CA THR A 352 11.32 -13.82 7.99
C THR A 352 11.89 -14.18 6.61
N LYS A 353 11.38 -13.53 5.56
CA LYS A 353 11.89 -13.64 4.19
C LYS A 353 12.72 -12.40 3.87
N VAL A 354 13.89 -12.60 3.24
CA VAL A 354 14.78 -11.51 2.82
C VAL A 354 15.09 -11.70 1.35
N PHE A 355 14.92 -10.64 0.58
CA PHE A 355 15.08 -10.63 -0.86
C PHE A 355 16.08 -9.58 -1.31
N ARG A 356 16.80 -9.91 -2.37
CA ARG A 356 17.61 -9.00 -3.14
C ARG A 356 16.77 -8.44 -4.31
N PRO A 357 16.85 -7.13 -4.64
CA PRO A 357 16.06 -6.60 -5.77
C PRO A 357 16.28 -7.36 -7.08
N GLU A 358 17.50 -7.82 -7.36
CA GLU A 358 17.84 -8.58 -8.56
C GLU A 358 17.30 -10.02 -8.56
N GLU A 359 16.89 -10.56 -7.42
CA GLU A 359 16.16 -11.83 -7.33
C GLU A 359 14.68 -11.65 -7.71
N LEU A 360 14.12 -10.46 -7.43
CA LEU A 360 12.71 -10.14 -7.66
C LEU A 360 12.45 -9.53 -9.04
N TYR A 361 13.40 -8.76 -9.58
CA TYR A 361 13.18 -7.94 -10.78
C TYR A 361 14.22 -8.17 -11.86
N LYS A 362 13.75 -8.27 -13.11
CA LYS A 362 14.63 -8.32 -14.29
C LYS A 362 15.39 -7.02 -14.55
N GLN A 363 14.82 -5.89 -14.11
CA GLN A 363 15.45 -4.57 -14.21
C GLN A 363 15.34 -3.89 -12.85
N VAL A 364 16.40 -3.21 -12.43
CA VAL A 364 16.48 -2.49 -11.17
C VAL A 364 16.89 -1.06 -11.47
N ARG A 365 15.91 -0.14 -11.55
CA ARG A 365 16.12 1.29 -11.86
C ARG A 365 16.03 2.15 -10.60
N GLY A 366 16.51 3.39 -10.68
CA GLY A 366 16.50 4.32 -9.55
C GLY A 366 17.52 3.94 -8.48
N VAL A 367 17.23 4.25 -7.22
CA VAL A 367 18.04 3.88 -6.05
C VAL A 367 17.31 2.77 -5.28
N PRO A 368 17.60 1.49 -5.56
CA PRO A 368 16.93 0.39 -4.90
C PRO A 368 17.37 0.26 -3.43
N PRO A 369 16.55 -0.37 -2.58
CA PRO A 369 17.06 -0.93 -1.32
C PRO A 369 18.05 -2.05 -1.61
N ASP A 370 19.03 -2.27 -0.73
CA ASP A 370 19.98 -3.37 -0.90
C ASP A 370 19.37 -4.72 -0.48
N LEU A 371 18.41 -4.67 0.46
CA LEU A 371 17.54 -5.80 0.86
C LEU A 371 16.09 -5.35 1.07
N ILE A 372 15.15 -6.22 0.70
CA ILE A 372 13.72 -6.13 1.02
C ILE A 372 13.39 -7.25 2.00
N VAL A 373 12.72 -6.93 3.12
CA VAL A 373 12.53 -7.86 4.23
C VAL A 373 11.06 -7.95 4.62
N TYR A 374 10.51 -9.16 4.60
CA TYR A 374 9.17 -9.46 5.11
C TYR A 374 9.33 -10.16 6.45
N PHE A 375 9.14 -9.42 7.54
CA PHE A 375 9.21 -9.99 8.88
C PHE A 375 8.00 -10.90 9.11
N GLY A 376 8.31 -12.12 9.53
CA GLY A 376 7.35 -13.20 9.71
C GLY A 376 6.33 -13.33 8.59
N ASP A 377 6.79 -13.37 7.34
CA ASP A 377 5.94 -13.45 6.15
C ASP A 377 4.81 -12.40 6.10
N LEU A 378 5.16 -11.16 6.46
CA LEU A 378 4.27 -10.01 6.59
C LEU A 378 3.26 -10.09 7.75
N TYR A 379 3.30 -11.10 8.62
CA TYR A 379 2.56 -11.02 9.89
C TYR A 379 3.18 -10.00 10.85
N TRP A 380 4.44 -9.62 10.63
CA TRP A 380 5.13 -8.60 11.42
C TRP A 380 5.48 -7.40 10.56
N ARG A 381 5.08 -6.21 10.99
CA ARG A 381 5.42 -4.98 10.27
C ARG A 381 6.86 -4.57 10.52
N SER A 382 7.46 -3.83 9.60
CA SER A 382 8.71 -3.11 9.89
C SER A 382 8.42 -1.79 10.59
N VAL A 383 9.11 -1.53 11.69
CA VAL A 383 9.02 -0.29 12.46
C VAL A 383 10.35 0.46 12.37
N GLY A 384 10.29 1.75 12.03
CA GLY A 384 11.48 2.55 11.73
C GLY A 384 12.05 3.33 12.92
N THR A 385 11.39 3.27 14.08
CA THR A 385 11.78 4.04 15.27
C THR A 385 13.03 3.50 15.94
N VAL A 386 13.71 4.41 16.64
CA VAL A 386 14.90 4.15 17.47
C VAL A 386 14.77 4.87 18.81
N GLY A 387 15.55 4.46 19.82
CA GLY A 387 15.49 4.96 21.19
C GLY A 387 14.47 4.22 22.08
N GLY A 388 13.90 3.11 21.63
CA GLY A 388 12.99 2.26 22.40
C GLY A 388 13.67 1.11 23.12
N GLY A 389 14.84 0.66 22.64
CA GLY A 389 15.61 -0.43 23.25
C GLY A 389 14.99 -1.84 23.13
N GLU A 390 13.85 -1.96 22.43
CA GLU A 390 13.17 -3.22 22.16
C GLU A 390 13.16 -3.49 20.65
N ILE A 391 13.49 -4.73 20.26
CA ILE A 391 13.46 -5.17 18.86
C ILE A 391 12.04 -5.51 18.42
N GLN A 392 11.27 -6.19 19.27
CA GLN A 392 9.86 -6.47 19.03
C GLN A 392 9.00 -5.38 19.68
N THR A 393 7.94 -4.96 19.00
CA THR A 393 6.97 -4.00 19.54
C THR A 393 5.55 -4.41 19.18
N PHE A 394 4.61 -4.10 20.07
CA PHE A 394 3.16 -4.19 19.83
C PHE A 394 2.50 -2.81 19.80
N LYS A 395 3.32 -1.76 19.90
CA LYS A 395 2.94 -0.38 19.68
C LYS A 395 3.36 0.00 18.27
N ASN A 396 2.47 0.67 17.57
CA ASN A 396 2.73 1.18 16.24
C ASN A 396 3.25 2.63 16.31
N ASP A 397 4.23 2.97 15.47
CA ASP A 397 4.82 4.31 15.38
C ASP A 397 3.95 5.30 14.58
N THR A 398 2.97 4.79 13.82
CA THR A 398 2.02 5.60 13.03
C THR A 398 0.59 5.65 13.59
N GLY A 399 0.33 5.08 14.78
CA GLY A 399 -1.01 4.97 15.39
C GLY A 399 -1.65 3.58 15.19
N PRO A 400 -2.83 3.27 15.77
CA PRO A 400 -3.44 1.94 15.70
C PRO A 400 -3.58 1.43 14.26
N ASP A 401 -3.30 0.14 14.09
CA ASP A 401 -3.37 -0.57 12.82
C ASP A 401 -3.60 -2.05 13.16
N GLY A 402 -4.63 -2.68 12.61
CA GLY A 402 -5.02 -4.06 12.90
C GLY A 402 -4.52 -5.09 11.87
N ALA A 403 -4.09 -4.61 10.70
CA ALA A 403 -3.73 -5.44 9.57
C ALA A 403 -2.36 -5.07 9.00
N ASN A 404 -1.73 -6.05 8.37
CA ASN A 404 -0.59 -5.82 7.49
C ASN A 404 -0.94 -6.32 6.08
N HIS A 405 -0.15 -5.89 5.10
CA HIS A 405 -0.36 -6.27 3.71
C HIS A 405 -0.07 -7.76 3.51
N ALA A 406 -0.79 -8.39 2.58
CA ALA A 406 -0.59 -9.78 2.19
C ALA A 406 -0.28 -9.91 0.71
N GLU A 407 0.44 -10.96 0.35
CA GLU A 407 0.96 -11.14 -0.99
C GLU A 407 -0.11 -11.46 -2.05
N ASN A 408 -1.26 -12.03 -1.66
CA ASN A 408 -2.33 -12.37 -2.58
C ASN A 408 -3.54 -11.45 -2.39
N GLY A 409 -3.97 -10.82 -3.48
CA GLY A 409 -5.28 -10.19 -3.60
C GLY A 409 -6.26 -11.12 -4.34
N ILE A 410 -7.21 -10.52 -5.05
CA ILE A 410 -8.26 -11.21 -5.84
C ILE A 410 -8.14 -10.93 -7.34
#